data_AF-A0A2K8SCF9-F1
#
_entry.id   AF-A0A2K8SCF9-F1
#
_cell.length_a   1.000
_cell.length_b   1.000
_cell.length_c   1.000
_cell.angle_alpha   90.00
_cell.angle_beta   90.00
_cell.angle_gamma   90.00
#
_symmetry.space_group_name_H-M   'P 1'
#
loop_
_entity.id
_entity.type
_entity.pdbx_description
1 polymer ?
#
loop_
_entity_poly.entity_id
_entity_poly.type
_entity_poly.pdbx_seq_one_letter_code
_entity_poly.pdbx_strand_id
1 'polypeptide(L)'
;MLFSWIQGDNWKSPTDSQWWTVRDDYGFFHVYAFTMTLGVIFAIAISAIKLYRRGISLTELWIGAAIIVPVSLLGASFFGKLNAEGIGMNANGAGFFGLFAFWEGGMAIHGGVYAGAFVGLIVFYFLGRRTKVSLWVYSDCIIPNILVGQGIGRWGNFFNHEVIGGPVAQWHGKDTDALNWLPYFIKRNMVWEYKGANDSLNGVDLVKGQEYLMSPIFLYESISLIAAWAIITFIIPNIGKWFGKKPWKLHPDKYDIKYPKYKIWRNEVFANHNNKEIEKYKSEINNINDKNYIVKKWKQGKLLSDCNNPEKYMLVRTGVQAGAYFFAWNLVRFILELGRPDDHLFLMYRKELSLVIIGLSMAAGLIVALLAQFVIPYLFRTTGFIYEQEYFYLEDNNKTKNKDKLVISKIEKNKIKEEKIKEKLNKKLGKK
;
A
#
# COMPACT_ATOMS: atom_id res chain seq x y z
N MET A 1 -34.06 5.46 4.48
CA MET A 1 -34.37 4.37 3.54
C MET A 1 -33.50 4.51 2.30
N LEU A 2 -32.23 4.14 2.38
CA LEU A 2 -31.30 4.23 1.25
C LEU A 2 -31.14 2.83 0.64
N PHE A 3 -32.05 2.50 -0.28
CA PHE A 3 -32.07 1.30 -1.13
C PHE A 3 -31.94 -0.02 -0.37
N SER A 4 -33.07 -0.54 0.13
CA SER A 4 -33.18 -1.92 0.58
C SER A 4 -33.41 -2.81 -0.63
N TRP A 5 -32.36 -3.43 -1.14
CA TRP A 5 -32.49 -4.48 -2.14
C TRP A 5 -31.45 -5.56 -1.92
N ILE A 6 -31.85 -6.79 -2.19
CA ILE A 6 -31.04 -8.00 -2.00
C ILE A 6 -30.82 -8.59 -3.39
N GLN A 7 -29.58 -8.92 -3.73
CA GLN A 7 -29.28 -9.58 -4.99
C GLN A 7 -29.82 -11.02 -4.93
N GLY A 8 -29.38 -11.82 -3.95
CA GLY A 8 -29.82 -13.21 -3.76
C GLY A 8 -29.80 -14.06 -5.04
N ASP A 9 -30.70 -15.04 -5.12
CA ASP A 9 -30.91 -15.87 -6.33
C ASP A 9 -31.89 -15.22 -7.32
N ASN A 10 -32.19 -13.92 -7.15
CA ASN A 10 -33.16 -13.20 -7.97
C ASN A 10 -32.62 -12.82 -9.34
N TRP A 11 -31.34 -13.08 -9.61
CA TRP A 11 -30.69 -12.72 -10.86
C TRP A 11 -29.97 -13.91 -11.45
N LYS A 12 -30.14 -14.15 -12.75
CA LYS A 12 -29.42 -15.20 -13.49
C LYS A 12 -28.73 -14.60 -14.72
N SER A 13 -27.53 -15.09 -15.01
CA SER A 13 -26.83 -14.78 -16.26
C SER A 13 -27.64 -15.30 -17.46
N PRO A 14 -27.94 -14.46 -18.47
CA PRO A 14 -28.75 -14.84 -19.62
C PRO A 14 -27.91 -15.67 -20.60
N THR A 15 -27.83 -16.97 -20.34
CA THR A 15 -27.39 -18.08 -21.23
C THR A 15 -26.04 -17.94 -21.95
N ASP A 16 -25.14 -18.90 -21.71
CA ASP A 16 -23.73 -19.01 -22.15
C ASP A 16 -23.45 -19.13 -23.67
N SER A 17 -24.44 -18.93 -24.55
CA SER A 17 -24.41 -19.41 -25.94
C SER A 17 -24.27 -18.33 -27.02
N GLN A 18 -23.88 -17.09 -26.67
CA GLN A 18 -23.69 -16.02 -27.66
C GLN A 18 -22.21 -15.63 -27.84
N TRP A 19 -21.82 -15.30 -29.08
CA TRP A 19 -20.43 -15.02 -29.49
C TRP A 19 -19.76 -13.84 -28.74
N TRP A 20 -20.54 -12.99 -28.08
CA TRP A 20 -20.06 -11.79 -27.37
C TRP A 20 -20.10 -11.91 -25.85
N THR A 21 -20.44 -13.09 -25.29
CA THR A 21 -20.38 -13.31 -23.85
C THR A 21 -18.97 -13.71 -23.41
N VAL A 22 -18.52 -13.04 -22.36
CA VAL A 22 -17.26 -13.30 -21.69
C VAL A 22 -17.43 -14.52 -20.80
N ARG A 23 -16.37 -15.34 -20.75
CA ARG A 23 -16.28 -16.48 -19.84
C ARG A 23 -15.30 -16.18 -18.70
N ASP A 24 -15.58 -16.81 -17.57
CA ASP A 24 -14.68 -16.95 -16.44
C ASP A 24 -13.38 -17.66 -16.86
N ASP A 25 -13.54 -18.74 -17.64
CA ASP A 25 -12.48 -19.64 -18.05
C ASP A 25 -12.42 -19.85 -19.56
N TYR A 26 -11.20 -19.76 -20.11
CA TYR A 26 -10.87 -20.10 -21.48
C TYR A 26 -9.96 -21.33 -21.49
N GLY A 27 -10.50 -22.47 -21.04
CA GLY A 27 -9.76 -23.73 -20.91
C GLY A 27 -8.83 -23.70 -19.69
N PHE A 28 -7.52 -23.69 -19.92
CA PHE A 28 -6.53 -23.60 -18.83
C PHE A 28 -6.32 -22.16 -18.32
N PHE A 29 -6.92 -21.17 -19.01
CA PHE A 29 -6.73 -19.76 -18.71
C PHE A 29 -7.91 -19.21 -17.90
N HIS A 30 -7.69 -19.05 -16.60
CA HIS A 30 -8.62 -18.45 -15.66
C HIS A 30 -8.44 -16.93 -15.63
N VAL A 31 -9.38 -16.16 -16.18
CA VAL A 31 -9.20 -14.70 -16.36
C VAL A 31 -9.18 -13.97 -15.03
N TYR A 32 -9.99 -14.42 -14.07
CA TYR A 32 -10.00 -13.88 -12.72
C TYR A 32 -8.63 -14.00 -12.05
N ALA A 33 -8.05 -15.20 -12.04
CA ALA A 33 -6.72 -15.44 -11.46
C ALA A 33 -5.63 -14.65 -12.19
N PHE A 34 -5.72 -14.54 -13.52
CA PHE A 34 -4.80 -13.76 -14.34
C PHE A 34 -4.82 -12.28 -13.98
N THR A 35 -6.00 -11.65 -13.96
CA THR A 35 -6.14 -10.21 -13.64
C THR A 35 -5.70 -9.90 -12.21
N MET A 36 -6.00 -10.77 -11.24
CA MET A 36 -5.51 -10.65 -9.87
C MET A 36 -3.97 -10.73 -9.81
N THR A 37 -3.38 -11.69 -10.53
CA THR A 37 -1.92 -11.84 -10.61
C THR A 37 -1.26 -10.63 -11.26
N LEU A 38 -1.82 -10.13 -12.36
CA LEU A 38 -1.39 -8.87 -12.96
C LEU A 38 -1.46 -7.72 -11.96
N GLY A 39 -2.56 -7.61 -11.21
CA GLY A 39 -2.72 -6.59 -10.19
C GLY A 39 -1.56 -6.58 -9.17
N VAL A 40 -1.15 -7.76 -8.70
CA VAL A 40 0.02 -7.91 -7.80
C VAL A 40 1.31 -7.50 -8.50
N ILE A 41 1.55 -7.98 -9.73
CA ILE A 41 2.76 -7.65 -10.50
C ILE A 41 2.88 -6.15 -10.73
N PHE A 42 1.80 -5.48 -11.17
CA PHE A 42 1.79 -4.04 -11.40
C PHE A 42 2.01 -3.26 -10.11
N ALA A 43 1.38 -3.66 -8.99
CA ALA A 43 1.61 -3.03 -7.70
C ALA A 43 3.09 -3.12 -7.27
N ILE A 44 3.73 -4.28 -7.43
CA ILE A 44 5.16 -4.48 -7.11
C ILE A 44 6.06 -3.70 -8.08
N ALA A 45 5.79 -3.76 -9.38
CA ALA A 45 6.59 -3.08 -10.41
C ALA A 45 6.59 -1.55 -10.21
N ILE A 46 5.43 -0.95 -9.96
CA ILE A 46 5.32 0.48 -9.67
C ILE A 46 6.03 0.82 -8.35
N SER A 47 5.93 -0.04 -7.33
CA SER A 47 6.66 0.12 -6.07
C SER A 47 8.17 0.10 -6.27
N ALA A 48 8.67 -0.81 -7.12
CA ALA A 48 10.08 -0.90 -7.49
C ALA A 48 10.54 0.38 -8.20
N ILE A 49 9.75 0.90 -9.16
CA ILE A 49 10.06 2.17 -9.84
C ILE A 49 10.13 3.32 -8.83
N LYS A 50 9.19 3.41 -7.86
CA LYS A 50 9.20 4.47 -6.83
C LYS A 50 10.44 4.38 -5.93
N LEU A 51 10.83 3.17 -5.50
CA LEU A 51 12.02 2.96 -4.66
C LEU A 51 13.31 3.24 -5.43
N TYR A 52 13.42 2.77 -6.67
CA TYR A 52 14.56 3.04 -7.54
C TYR A 52 14.76 4.55 -7.77
N ARG A 53 13.67 5.29 -8.04
CA ARG A 53 13.72 6.75 -8.21
C ARG A 53 14.18 7.47 -6.94
N ARG A 54 13.98 6.89 -5.76
CA ARG A 54 14.46 7.40 -4.47
C ARG A 54 15.90 6.97 -4.14
N GLY A 55 16.53 6.13 -4.97
CA GLY A 55 17.86 5.59 -4.69
C GLY A 55 17.88 4.53 -3.59
N ILE A 56 16.73 3.91 -3.31
CA ILE A 56 16.61 2.84 -2.32
C ILE A 56 16.79 1.50 -3.04
N SER A 57 17.52 0.58 -2.40
CA SER A 57 17.74 -0.77 -2.91
C SER A 57 16.41 -1.51 -3.11
N LEU A 58 16.34 -2.30 -4.19
CA LEU A 58 15.18 -3.13 -4.52
C LEU A 58 15.20 -4.47 -3.77
N THR A 59 16.34 -4.87 -3.20
CA THR A 59 16.50 -6.11 -2.46
C THR A 59 15.49 -6.22 -1.32
N GLU A 60 15.24 -5.12 -0.61
CA GLU A 60 14.29 -5.05 0.50
C GLU A 60 12.85 -5.23 0.02
N LEU A 61 12.51 -4.69 -1.15
CA LEU A 61 11.20 -4.91 -1.76
C LEU A 61 11.01 -6.37 -2.14
N TRP A 62 12.02 -7.01 -2.74
CA TRP A 62 11.95 -8.42 -3.13
C TRP A 62 11.84 -9.36 -1.92
N ILE A 63 12.64 -9.13 -0.88
CA ILE A 63 12.52 -9.87 0.40
C ILE A 63 11.12 -9.66 1.00
N GLY A 64 10.64 -8.42 1.00
CA GLY A 64 9.30 -8.09 1.46
C GLY A 64 8.22 -8.85 0.68
N ALA A 65 8.24 -8.78 -0.65
CA ALA A 65 7.27 -9.44 -1.53
C ALA A 65 7.27 -10.97 -1.35
N ALA A 66 8.46 -11.58 -1.28
CA ALA A 66 8.62 -13.03 -1.11
C ALA A 66 8.03 -13.56 0.21
N ILE A 67 7.94 -12.72 1.25
CA ILE A 67 7.36 -13.10 2.55
C ILE A 67 5.90 -12.67 2.65
N ILE A 68 5.59 -11.42 2.30
CA ILE A 68 4.28 -10.82 2.52
C ILE A 68 3.23 -11.45 1.63
N VAL A 69 3.52 -11.75 0.35
CA VAL A 69 2.53 -12.30 -0.58
C VAL A 69 2.07 -13.71 -0.11
N PRO A 70 2.96 -14.68 0.16
CA PRO A 70 2.54 -15.98 0.68
C PRO A 70 1.80 -15.89 2.01
N VAL A 71 2.28 -15.08 2.96
CA VAL A 71 1.59 -14.91 4.26
C VAL A 71 0.21 -14.29 4.09
N SER A 72 0.04 -13.37 3.14
CA SER A 72 -1.26 -12.80 2.81
C SER A 72 -2.21 -13.87 2.26
N LEU A 73 -1.73 -14.77 1.39
CA LEU A 73 -2.53 -15.89 0.88
C LEU A 73 -2.93 -16.88 2.00
N LEU A 74 -1.98 -17.23 2.87
CA LEU A 74 -2.24 -18.08 4.02
C LEU A 74 -3.25 -17.46 4.98
N GLY A 75 -3.13 -16.16 5.26
CA GLY A 75 -4.10 -15.42 6.07
C GLY A 75 -5.48 -15.37 5.42
N ALA A 76 -5.55 -15.13 4.11
CA ALA A 76 -6.82 -15.11 3.39
C ALA A 76 -7.55 -16.46 3.45
N SER A 77 -6.82 -17.56 3.24
CA SER A 77 -7.36 -18.92 3.37
C SER A 77 -7.81 -19.20 4.80
N PHE A 78 -6.97 -18.88 5.79
CA PHE A 78 -7.27 -19.17 7.20
C PHE A 78 -8.56 -18.51 7.66
N PHE A 79 -8.69 -17.19 7.45
CA PHE A 79 -9.90 -16.47 7.85
C PHE A 79 -11.09 -16.73 6.92
N GLY A 80 -10.88 -17.22 5.71
CA GLY A 80 -11.95 -17.58 4.79
C GLY A 80 -12.59 -18.93 5.09
N LYS A 81 -11.84 -19.86 5.71
CA LYS A 81 -12.33 -21.19 6.08
C LYS A 81 -12.72 -21.33 7.53
N LEU A 82 -12.09 -20.57 8.42
CA LEU A 82 -12.37 -20.65 9.85
C LEU A 82 -13.81 -20.25 10.16
N ASN A 83 -14.58 -21.17 10.76
CA ASN A 83 -16.00 -20.95 11.11
C ASN A 83 -16.90 -20.55 9.94
N ALA A 84 -16.52 -20.87 8.69
CA ALA A 84 -17.27 -20.45 7.51
C ALA A 84 -18.69 -21.04 7.44
N GLU A 85 -18.89 -22.23 8.01
CA GLU A 85 -20.18 -22.94 8.00
C GLU A 85 -20.95 -22.81 9.33
N GLY A 86 -20.43 -22.02 10.27
CA GLY A 86 -21.01 -21.85 11.60
C GLY A 86 -19.96 -21.88 12.70
N ILE A 87 -20.39 -21.59 13.93
CA ILE A 87 -19.50 -21.56 15.10
C ILE A 87 -18.89 -22.96 15.31
N GLY A 88 -17.56 -23.06 15.18
CA GLY A 88 -16.81 -24.30 15.32
C GLY A 88 -16.77 -25.18 14.06
N MET A 89 -17.40 -24.75 12.96
CA MET A 89 -17.46 -25.50 11.70
C MET A 89 -16.65 -24.81 10.62
N ASN A 90 -15.48 -25.37 10.32
CA ASN A 90 -14.63 -24.89 9.25
C ASN A 90 -15.23 -25.28 7.88
N ALA A 91 -14.95 -24.47 6.86
CA ALA A 91 -15.36 -24.76 5.48
C ALA A 91 -14.97 -26.19 5.07
N ASN A 92 -15.92 -26.92 4.47
CA ASN A 92 -15.76 -28.29 3.99
C ASN A 92 -15.20 -29.26 5.06
N GLY A 93 -15.42 -29.00 6.34
CA GLY A 93 -14.87 -29.81 7.43
C GLY A 93 -13.33 -29.75 7.53
N ALA A 94 -12.70 -28.69 7.02
CA ALA A 94 -11.25 -28.56 6.98
C ALA A 94 -10.61 -28.68 8.38
N GLY A 95 -9.64 -29.58 8.51
CA GLY A 95 -8.76 -29.64 9.69
C GLY A 95 -7.81 -28.43 9.78
N PHE A 96 -6.99 -28.37 10.82
CA PHE A 96 -6.11 -27.21 11.09
C PHE A 96 -5.21 -26.83 9.90
N PHE A 97 -4.57 -27.80 9.24
CA PHE A 97 -3.74 -27.51 8.06
C PHE A 97 -4.57 -27.14 6.82
N GLY A 98 -5.79 -27.67 6.71
CA GLY A 98 -6.72 -27.33 5.63
C GLY A 98 -7.14 -25.85 5.65
N LEU A 99 -7.12 -25.21 6.83
CA LEU A 99 -7.33 -23.76 6.94
C LEU A 99 -6.30 -22.94 6.15
N PHE A 100 -5.10 -23.47 5.90
CA PHE A 100 -4.04 -22.77 5.18
C PHE A 100 -3.96 -23.15 3.69
N ALA A 101 -4.77 -24.10 3.23
CA ALA A 101 -4.80 -24.55 1.84
C ALA A 101 -5.46 -23.49 0.94
N PHE A 102 -4.68 -22.50 0.52
CA PHE A 102 -5.15 -21.38 -0.32
C PHE A 102 -5.52 -21.80 -1.75
N TRP A 103 -5.14 -23.01 -2.17
CA TRP A 103 -5.52 -23.60 -3.45
C TRP A 103 -6.92 -24.23 -3.43
N GLU A 104 -7.54 -24.34 -2.25
CA GLU A 104 -8.95 -24.70 -2.12
C GLU A 104 -9.78 -23.42 -1.90
N GLY A 105 -11.04 -23.45 -2.32
CA GLY A 105 -11.98 -22.35 -2.12
C GLY A 105 -12.18 -21.99 -0.63
N GLY A 106 -12.65 -20.77 -0.38
CA GLY A 106 -12.83 -20.22 0.96
C GLY A 106 -11.73 -19.24 1.34
N MET A 107 -11.70 -18.07 0.70
CA MET A 107 -10.74 -17.00 1.01
C MET A 107 -11.47 -15.75 1.48
N ALA A 108 -11.01 -15.16 2.59
CA ALA A 108 -11.47 -13.88 3.09
C ALA A 108 -10.41 -12.80 2.84
N ILE A 109 -10.77 -11.75 2.07
CA ILE A 109 -9.87 -10.64 1.74
C ILE A 109 -9.29 -9.98 3.01
N HIS A 110 -10.13 -9.80 4.04
CA HIS A 110 -9.69 -9.19 5.31
C HIS A 110 -8.55 -9.98 5.97
N GLY A 111 -8.59 -11.31 5.92
CA GLY A 111 -7.53 -12.16 6.45
C GLY A 111 -6.19 -11.93 5.77
N GLY A 112 -6.20 -11.80 4.44
CA GLY A 112 -4.98 -11.51 3.68
C GLY A 112 -4.44 -10.11 3.95
N VAL A 113 -5.33 -9.12 4.06
CA VAL A 113 -4.93 -7.75 4.40
C VAL A 113 -4.32 -7.68 5.80
N TYR A 114 -4.91 -8.31 6.81
CA TYR A 114 -4.38 -8.28 8.18
C TYR A 114 -3.06 -9.01 8.30
N ALA A 115 -2.95 -10.23 7.78
CA ALA A 115 -1.72 -11.02 7.82
C ALA A 115 -0.59 -10.31 7.04
N GLY A 116 -0.91 -9.80 5.84
CA GLY A 116 0.04 -9.07 5.00
C GLY A 116 0.51 -7.76 5.64
N ALA A 117 -0.40 -6.95 6.19
CA ALA A 117 -0.04 -5.70 6.85
C ALA A 117 0.80 -5.92 8.10
N PHE A 118 0.45 -6.92 8.93
CA PHE A 118 1.18 -7.25 10.14
C PHE A 118 2.62 -7.70 9.84
N VAL A 119 2.78 -8.69 8.95
CA VAL A 119 4.11 -9.17 8.58
C VAL A 119 4.89 -8.12 7.80
N GLY A 120 4.23 -7.34 6.94
CA GLY A 120 4.87 -6.24 6.22
C GLY A 120 5.44 -5.17 7.16
N LEU A 121 4.70 -4.80 8.21
CA LEU A 121 5.17 -3.88 9.23
C LEU A 121 6.44 -4.41 9.92
N ILE A 122 6.44 -5.68 10.30
CA ILE A 122 7.59 -6.33 10.95
C ILE A 122 8.80 -6.36 10.01
N VAL A 123 8.63 -6.86 8.79
CA VAL A 123 9.71 -7.04 7.81
C VAL A 123 10.34 -5.69 7.45
N PHE A 124 9.54 -4.70 7.06
CA PHE A 124 10.08 -3.39 6.66
C PHE A 124 10.59 -2.57 7.85
N TYR A 125 10.10 -2.82 9.08
CA TYR A 125 10.70 -2.25 10.27
C TYR A 125 12.14 -2.74 10.46
N PHE A 126 12.38 -4.06 10.42
CA PHE A 126 13.72 -4.63 10.60
C PHE A 126 14.66 -4.31 9.43
N LEU A 127 14.19 -4.41 8.19
CA LEU A 127 14.98 -4.03 7.02
C LEU A 127 15.35 -2.55 7.07
N GLY A 128 14.39 -1.67 7.38
CA GLY A 128 14.62 -0.24 7.49
C GLY A 128 15.65 0.15 8.55
N ARG A 129 15.77 -0.61 9.65
CA ARG A 129 16.80 -0.36 10.67
C ARG A 129 18.21 -0.70 10.16
N ARG A 130 18.33 -1.70 9.28
CA ARG A 130 19.61 -2.10 8.64
C ARG A 130 20.00 -1.13 7.54
N THR A 131 19.06 -0.74 6.69
CA THR A 131 19.29 0.14 5.53
C THR A 131 19.18 1.63 5.84
N LYS A 132 18.79 1.97 7.08
CA LYS A 132 18.48 3.33 7.49
C LYS A 132 17.34 3.98 6.70
N VAL A 133 16.46 3.19 6.11
CA VAL A 133 15.25 3.69 5.45
C VAL A 133 14.08 3.59 6.43
N SER A 134 13.30 4.65 6.58
CA SER A 134 12.13 4.61 7.45
C SER A 134 11.04 3.67 6.92
N LEU A 135 10.36 2.97 7.83
CA LEU A 135 9.14 2.22 7.51
C LEU A 135 8.14 3.07 6.70
N TRP A 136 7.96 4.34 7.08
CA TRP A 136 7.05 5.27 6.40
C TRP A 136 7.45 5.55 4.95
N VAL A 137 8.73 5.48 4.61
CA VAL A 137 9.19 5.59 3.22
C VAL A 137 8.77 4.37 2.42
N TYR A 138 8.96 3.17 2.98
CA TYR A 138 8.48 1.94 2.35
C TYR A 138 6.96 1.97 2.19
N SER A 139 6.22 2.35 3.24
CA SER A 139 4.76 2.51 3.22
C SER A 139 4.30 3.44 2.09
N ASP A 140 4.87 4.63 1.97
CA ASP A 140 4.53 5.58 0.90
C ASP A 140 4.89 5.08 -0.52
N CYS A 141 5.90 4.21 -0.62
CA CYS A 141 6.31 3.63 -1.90
C CYS A 141 5.46 2.42 -2.30
N ILE A 142 4.87 1.69 -1.34
CA ILE A 142 4.18 0.42 -1.59
C ILE A 142 2.66 0.59 -1.50
N ILE A 143 2.16 1.12 -0.38
CA ILE A 143 0.72 1.09 -0.03
C ILE A 143 -0.16 1.76 -1.08
N PRO A 144 0.14 2.96 -1.61
CA PRO A 144 -0.70 3.57 -2.64
C PRO A 144 -0.90 2.70 -3.89
N ASN A 145 0.12 1.89 -4.25
CA ASN A 145 0.08 1.09 -5.47
C ASN A 145 -0.85 -0.13 -5.35
N ILE A 146 -1.33 -0.46 -4.14
CA ILE A 146 -2.34 -1.48 -3.92
C ILE A 146 -3.64 -1.11 -4.67
N LEU A 147 -3.96 0.19 -4.78
CA LEU A 147 -5.13 0.66 -5.55
C LEU A 147 -5.07 0.26 -7.02
N VAL A 148 -3.87 0.24 -7.61
CA VAL A 148 -3.69 -0.24 -8.99
C VAL A 148 -4.02 -1.71 -9.09
N GLY A 149 -3.51 -2.51 -8.15
CA GLY A 149 -3.81 -3.94 -8.09
C GLY A 149 -5.31 -4.20 -7.92
N GLN A 150 -5.97 -3.47 -7.03
CA GLN A 150 -7.42 -3.58 -6.82
C GLN A 150 -8.20 -3.14 -8.07
N GLY A 151 -7.80 -2.05 -8.73
CA GLY A 151 -8.45 -1.55 -9.94
C GLY A 151 -8.34 -2.53 -11.11
N ILE A 152 -7.20 -3.18 -11.28
CA ILE A 152 -7.01 -4.25 -12.27
C ILE A 152 -7.83 -5.48 -11.89
N GLY A 153 -7.82 -5.88 -10.62
CA GLY A 153 -8.59 -7.03 -10.13
C GLY A 153 -10.10 -6.90 -10.33
N ARG A 154 -10.66 -5.68 -10.38
CA ARG A 154 -12.08 -5.46 -10.71
C ARG A 154 -12.47 -5.95 -12.10
N TRP A 155 -11.54 -5.97 -13.04
CA TRP A 155 -11.81 -6.59 -14.34
C TRP A 155 -11.99 -8.10 -14.20
N GLY A 156 -11.26 -8.76 -13.30
CA GLY A 156 -11.52 -10.16 -12.96
C GLY A 156 -12.96 -10.41 -12.55
N ASN A 157 -13.53 -9.56 -11.69
CA ASN A 157 -14.95 -9.68 -11.30
C ASN A 157 -15.90 -9.56 -12.49
N PHE A 158 -15.62 -8.67 -13.44
CA PHE A 158 -16.40 -8.56 -14.68
C PHE A 158 -16.35 -9.85 -15.52
N PHE A 159 -15.16 -10.43 -15.70
CA PHE A 159 -15.02 -11.69 -16.44
C PHE A 159 -15.65 -12.88 -15.71
N ASN A 160 -15.67 -12.85 -14.38
CA ASN A 160 -16.29 -13.86 -13.53
C ASN A 160 -17.80 -13.64 -13.30
N HIS A 161 -18.38 -12.60 -13.91
CA HIS A 161 -19.79 -12.21 -13.69
C HIS A 161 -20.16 -12.01 -12.22
N GLU A 162 -19.22 -11.48 -11.43
CA GLU A 162 -19.38 -11.21 -10.00
C GLU A 162 -19.55 -9.71 -9.72
N VAL A 163 -20.25 -9.39 -8.63
CA VAL A 163 -20.43 -8.02 -8.11
C VAL A 163 -21.14 -7.11 -9.13
N ILE A 164 -22.37 -7.47 -9.46
CA ILE A 164 -23.24 -6.66 -10.31
C ILE A 164 -23.83 -5.47 -9.55
N GLY A 165 -24.08 -4.39 -10.27
CA GLY A 165 -24.79 -3.24 -9.72
C GLY A 165 -26.30 -3.37 -9.82
N GLY A 166 -27.00 -2.36 -9.29
CA GLY A 166 -28.45 -2.28 -9.45
C GLY A 166 -28.88 -2.13 -10.92
N PRO A 167 -30.12 -2.54 -11.24
CA PRO A 167 -30.69 -2.41 -12.59
C PRO A 167 -30.80 -0.93 -12.98
N VAL A 168 -30.51 -0.65 -14.25
CA VAL A 168 -30.50 0.71 -14.83
C VAL A 168 -31.59 0.87 -15.89
N ALA A 169 -31.78 -0.14 -16.75
CA ALA A 169 -32.80 -0.13 -17.79
C ALA A 169 -33.15 -1.56 -18.21
N GLN A 170 -34.36 -1.74 -18.74
CA GLN A 170 -34.77 -3.00 -19.35
C GLN A 170 -34.00 -3.24 -20.67
N TRP A 171 -33.57 -4.47 -20.89
CA TRP A 171 -32.86 -4.89 -22.08
C TRP A 171 -33.82 -5.55 -23.08
N HIS A 172 -34.25 -4.81 -24.10
CA HIS A 172 -35.17 -5.31 -25.14
C HIS A 172 -34.46 -6.16 -26.21
N GLY A 173 -33.54 -7.03 -25.81
CA GLY A 173 -32.86 -7.99 -26.68
C GLY A 173 -31.88 -7.43 -27.72
N LYS A 174 -31.82 -6.11 -27.96
CA LYS A 174 -31.00 -5.49 -29.03
C LYS A 174 -30.21 -4.25 -28.62
N ASP A 175 -30.05 -4.00 -27.31
CA ASP A 175 -29.45 -2.80 -26.69
C ASP A 175 -30.49 -1.78 -26.17
N THR A 176 -30.02 -0.86 -25.33
CA THR A 176 -30.75 0.22 -24.69
C THR A 176 -29.97 1.53 -24.80
N ASP A 177 -30.67 2.66 -24.77
CA ASP A 177 -30.05 4.00 -24.74
C ASP A 177 -29.35 4.30 -23.41
N ALA A 178 -29.60 3.48 -22.38
CA ALA A 178 -28.88 3.58 -21.13
C ALA A 178 -27.40 3.21 -21.31
N LEU A 179 -26.52 4.02 -20.71
CA LEU A 179 -25.06 3.83 -20.74
C LEU A 179 -24.47 3.79 -22.17
N ASN A 180 -24.99 4.62 -23.09
CA ASN A 180 -24.50 4.70 -24.49
C ASN A 180 -23.00 5.04 -24.65
N TRP A 181 -22.36 5.59 -23.62
CA TRP A 181 -20.91 5.81 -23.59
C TRP A 181 -20.10 4.51 -23.40
N LEU A 182 -20.75 3.42 -22.97
CA LEU A 182 -20.12 2.13 -22.71
C LEU A 182 -20.18 1.25 -23.97
N PRO A 183 -19.07 0.61 -24.37
CA PRO A 183 -19.06 -0.30 -25.52
C PRO A 183 -20.11 -1.41 -25.38
N TYR A 184 -20.74 -1.77 -26.50
CA TYR A 184 -21.78 -2.80 -26.56
C TYR A 184 -21.36 -4.12 -25.89
N PHE A 185 -20.11 -4.54 -26.11
CA PHE A 185 -19.55 -5.74 -25.48
C PHE A 185 -19.64 -5.72 -23.95
N ILE A 186 -19.35 -4.59 -23.30
CA ILE A 186 -19.43 -4.49 -21.85
C ILE A 186 -20.91 -4.45 -21.42
N LYS A 187 -21.75 -3.65 -22.10
CA LYS A 187 -23.19 -3.61 -21.82
C LYS A 187 -23.82 -4.99 -21.89
N ARG A 188 -23.52 -5.78 -22.93
CA ARG A 188 -24.07 -7.12 -23.13
C ARG A 188 -23.70 -8.08 -22.00
N ASN A 189 -22.48 -8.00 -21.48
CA ASN A 189 -21.98 -8.83 -20.39
C ASN A 189 -22.45 -8.37 -19.00
N MET A 190 -23.25 -7.30 -18.94
CA MET A 190 -23.87 -6.80 -17.73
C MET A 190 -25.40 -6.94 -17.77
N VAL A 191 -25.91 -7.70 -18.73
CA VAL A 191 -27.34 -8.01 -18.81
C VAL A 191 -27.62 -9.21 -17.92
N TRP A 192 -28.68 -9.11 -17.11
CA TRP A 192 -29.12 -10.16 -16.19
C TRP A 192 -30.63 -10.35 -16.26
N GLU A 193 -31.06 -11.61 -16.15
CA GLU A 193 -32.47 -11.97 -16.11
C GLU A 193 -33.00 -11.89 -14.67
N TYR A 194 -34.11 -11.18 -14.47
CA TYR A 194 -34.76 -11.07 -13.15
C TYR A 194 -35.69 -12.25 -12.88
N LYS A 195 -35.54 -12.90 -11.73
CA LYS A 195 -36.32 -14.07 -11.29
C LYS A 195 -37.22 -13.83 -10.07
N GLY A 196 -37.08 -12.67 -9.43
CA GLY A 196 -37.83 -12.31 -8.23
C GLY A 196 -39.32 -12.05 -8.49
N ALA A 197 -40.05 -11.69 -7.44
CA ALA A 197 -41.41 -11.16 -7.56
C ALA A 197 -41.37 -9.75 -8.14
N ASN A 198 -42.45 -9.30 -8.79
CA ASN A 198 -42.47 -7.96 -9.37
C ASN A 198 -42.17 -6.91 -8.29
N ASP A 199 -41.20 -6.04 -8.57
CA ASP A 199 -40.67 -5.04 -7.63
C ASP A 199 -40.29 -3.77 -8.41
N SER A 200 -39.97 -2.68 -7.74
CA SER A 200 -39.46 -1.47 -8.37
C SER A 200 -38.16 -1.05 -7.69
N LEU A 201 -37.07 -1.03 -8.47
CA LEU A 201 -35.74 -0.70 -7.97
C LEU A 201 -35.11 0.39 -8.82
N ASN A 202 -34.66 1.48 -8.19
CA ASN A 202 -34.12 2.66 -8.87
C ASN A 202 -35.08 3.29 -9.91
N GLY A 203 -36.40 3.16 -9.72
CA GLY A 203 -37.39 3.63 -10.68
C GLY A 203 -37.50 2.76 -11.94
N VAL A 204 -36.93 1.56 -11.91
CA VAL A 204 -37.09 0.52 -12.92
C VAL A 204 -38.05 -0.54 -12.37
N ASP A 205 -39.16 -0.74 -13.08
CA ASP A 205 -40.10 -1.80 -12.73
C ASP A 205 -39.53 -3.16 -13.17
N LEU A 206 -39.28 -4.00 -12.17
CA LEU A 206 -38.73 -5.34 -12.31
C LEU A 206 -39.87 -6.32 -12.53
N VAL A 207 -39.86 -6.97 -13.69
CA VAL A 207 -40.83 -7.99 -14.09
C VAL A 207 -40.10 -9.30 -14.25
N LYS A 208 -40.65 -10.36 -13.63
CA LYS A 208 -40.07 -11.69 -13.70
C LYS A 208 -39.89 -12.17 -15.14
N GLY A 209 -38.71 -12.69 -15.45
CA GLY A 209 -38.32 -13.22 -16.77
C GLY A 209 -37.86 -12.17 -17.77
N GLN A 210 -37.80 -10.89 -17.39
CA GLN A 210 -37.24 -9.82 -18.22
C GLN A 210 -35.74 -9.66 -17.98
N GLU A 211 -35.01 -9.25 -19.02
CA GLU A 211 -33.61 -8.92 -18.96
C GLU A 211 -33.41 -7.45 -18.62
N TYR A 212 -32.42 -7.15 -17.77
CA TYR A 212 -32.08 -5.80 -17.35
C TYR A 212 -30.57 -5.55 -17.49
N LEU A 213 -30.23 -4.35 -17.95
CA LEU A 213 -28.87 -3.85 -17.94
C LEU A 213 -28.51 -3.37 -16.52
N MET A 214 -27.46 -3.96 -15.96
CA MET A 214 -26.95 -3.61 -14.64
C MET A 214 -26.01 -2.41 -14.67
N SER A 215 -25.82 -1.77 -13.51
CA SER A 215 -24.83 -0.70 -13.35
C SER A 215 -23.40 -1.26 -13.34
N PRO A 216 -22.44 -0.64 -14.07
CA PRO A 216 -21.05 -1.11 -14.18
C PRO A 216 -20.22 -0.75 -12.93
N ILE A 217 -20.62 -1.26 -11.76
CA ILE A 217 -19.94 -0.96 -10.49
C ILE A 217 -18.45 -1.35 -10.56
N PHE A 218 -18.10 -2.47 -11.21
CA PHE A 218 -16.71 -2.88 -11.39
C PHE A 218 -15.86 -1.79 -12.08
N LEU A 219 -16.42 -1.12 -13.10
CA LEU A 219 -15.73 -0.12 -13.89
C LEU A 219 -15.62 1.19 -13.12
N TYR A 220 -16.70 1.61 -12.45
CA TYR A 220 -16.66 2.79 -11.58
C TYR A 220 -15.64 2.61 -10.45
N GLU A 221 -15.60 1.44 -9.83
CA GLU A 221 -14.63 1.10 -8.80
C GLU A 221 -13.21 1.10 -9.38
N SER A 222 -12.99 0.43 -10.53
CA SER A 222 -11.69 0.38 -11.20
C SER A 222 -11.14 1.78 -11.51
N ILE A 223 -11.92 2.62 -12.20
CA ILE A 223 -11.51 3.97 -12.59
C ILE A 223 -11.26 4.84 -11.35
N SER A 224 -12.13 4.77 -10.34
CA SER A 224 -12.00 5.57 -9.12
C SER A 224 -10.74 5.19 -8.33
N LEU A 225 -10.40 3.90 -8.25
CA LEU A 225 -9.18 3.43 -7.60
C LEU A 225 -7.92 3.89 -8.34
N ILE A 226 -7.92 3.82 -9.68
CA ILE A 226 -6.80 4.31 -10.51
C ILE A 226 -6.66 5.83 -10.40
N ALA A 227 -7.77 6.57 -10.41
CA ALA A 227 -7.76 8.02 -10.21
C ALA A 227 -7.22 8.40 -8.82
N ALA A 228 -7.69 7.73 -7.77
CA ALA A 228 -7.18 7.91 -6.41
C ALA A 228 -5.68 7.63 -6.33
N TRP A 229 -5.20 6.54 -6.94
CA TRP A 229 -3.77 6.24 -7.03
C TRP A 229 -2.98 7.34 -7.74
N ALA A 230 -3.48 7.85 -8.87
CA ALA A 230 -2.81 8.88 -9.64
C ALA A 230 -2.69 10.18 -8.82
N ILE A 231 -3.75 10.57 -8.10
CA ILE A 231 -3.75 11.71 -7.18
C ILE A 231 -2.70 11.51 -6.08
N ILE A 232 -2.71 10.36 -5.41
CA ILE A 232 -1.80 10.08 -4.29
C ILE A 232 -0.34 10.00 -4.76
N THR A 233 -0.08 9.45 -5.94
CA THR A 233 1.28 9.19 -6.42
C THR A 233 1.90 10.39 -7.12
N PHE A 234 1.11 11.16 -7.87
CA PHE A 234 1.62 12.25 -8.72
C PHE A 234 1.26 13.64 -8.22
N ILE A 235 0.09 13.83 -7.59
CA ILE A 235 -0.33 15.15 -7.11
C ILE A 235 0.25 15.38 -5.72
N ILE A 236 -0.12 14.57 -4.73
CA ILE A 236 0.24 14.78 -3.31
C ILE A 236 1.75 15.06 -3.13
N PRO A 237 2.69 14.23 -3.62
CA PRO A 237 4.12 14.43 -3.35
C PRO A 237 4.72 15.64 -4.05
N ASN A 238 4.04 16.18 -5.07
CA ASN A 238 4.50 17.32 -5.85
C ASN A 238 3.86 18.64 -5.43
N ILE A 239 2.87 18.65 -4.53
CA ILE A 239 2.27 19.89 -3.98
C ILE A 239 3.36 20.84 -3.46
N GLY A 240 4.27 20.34 -2.62
CA GLY A 240 5.36 21.13 -2.08
C GLY A 240 6.31 21.69 -3.16
N LYS A 241 6.53 20.92 -4.23
CA LYS A 241 7.33 21.36 -5.38
C LYS A 241 6.63 22.43 -6.20
N TRP A 242 5.31 22.44 -6.29
CA TRP A 242 4.55 23.39 -7.11
C TRP A 242 4.34 24.72 -6.40
N PHE A 243 3.94 24.70 -5.14
CA PHE A 243 3.59 25.90 -4.38
C PHE A 243 4.73 26.42 -3.50
N GLY A 244 5.72 25.59 -3.17
CA GLY A 244 6.85 25.97 -2.32
C GLY A 244 7.89 26.85 -3.03
N LYS A 245 8.81 27.37 -2.22
CA LYS A 245 10.01 28.09 -2.68
C LYS A 245 10.82 27.22 -3.65
N LYS A 246 11.45 27.85 -4.65
CA LYS A 246 12.23 27.15 -5.67
C LYS A 246 13.73 27.31 -5.40
N PRO A 247 14.51 26.22 -5.34
CA PRO A 247 15.96 26.29 -5.11
C PRO A 247 16.70 27.21 -6.10
N TRP A 248 16.37 27.12 -7.39
CA TRP A 248 16.98 27.94 -8.44
C TRP A 248 16.60 29.43 -8.40
N LYS A 249 15.59 29.82 -7.60
CA LYS A 249 15.27 31.23 -7.34
C LYS A 249 15.98 31.77 -6.10
N LEU A 250 16.30 30.90 -5.13
CA LEU A 250 16.96 31.27 -3.88
C LEU A 250 18.48 31.37 -4.04
N HIS A 251 19.07 30.46 -4.83
CA HIS A 251 20.51 30.42 -5.11
C HIS A 251 20.75 30.38 -6.63
N PRO A 252 20.50 31.49 -7.35
CA PRO A 252 20.70 31.53 -8.80
C PRO A 252 22.16 31.26 -9.19
N ASP A 253 23.12 31.75 -8.41
CA ASP A 253 24.56 31.63 -8.70
C ASP A 253 25.11 30.20 -8.56
N LYS A 254 24.36 29.31 -7.89
CA LYS A 254 24.77 27.93 -7.60
C LYS A 254 24.46 26.96 -8.75
N TYR A 255 23.57 27.31 -9.68
CA TYR A 255 23.10 26.40 -10.72
C TYR A 255 23.17 27.01 -12.11
N ASP A 256 23.84 26.30 -13.03
CA ASP A 256 23.80 26.63 -14.46
C ASP A 256 22.41 26.37 -15.06
N ILE A 257 22.02 27.17 -16.06
CA ILE A 257 20.75 27.10 -16.79
C ILE A 257 20.52 25.72 -17.42
N LYS A 258 21.61 24.99 -17.71
CA LYS A 258 21.58 23.63 -18.28
C LYS A 258 21.13 22.55 -17.30
N TYR A 259 21.10 22.79 -15.99
CA TYR A 259 20.67 21.76 -15.04
C TYR A 259 19.16 21.53 -15.12
N PRO A 260 18.70 20.28 -15.34
CA PRO A 260 17.28 20.01 -15.30
C PRO A 260 16.71 20.28 -13.90
N LYS A 261 15.64 21.07 -13.82
CA LYS A 261 15.03 21.56 -12.57
C LYS A 261 14.74 20.46 -11.54
N TYR A 262 14.41 19.25 -11.97
CA TYR A 262 14.17 18.12 -11.07
C TYR A 262 15.45 17.65 -10.35
N LYS A 263 16.61 17.72 -11.01
CA LYS A 263 17.91 17.32 -10.46
C LYS A 263 18.40 18.35 -9.43
N ILE A 264 18.17 19.63 -9.71
CA ILE A 264 18.40 20.72 -8.76
C ILE A 264 17.59 20.49 -7.48
N TRP A 265 16.27 20.22 -7.61
CA TRP A 265 15.42 19.93 -6.46
C TRP A 265 15.90 18.70 -5.67
N ARG A 266 16.29 17.63 -6.36
CA ARG A 266 16.80 16.42 -5.71
C ARG A 266 18.06 16.72 -4.89
N ASN A 267 19.00 17.46 -5.45
CA ASN A 267 20.26 17.74 -4.76
C ASN A 267 20.06 18.69 -3.56
N GLU A 268 19.30 19.77 -3.74
CA GLU A 268 19.17 20.80 -2.69
C GLU A 268 18.17 20.48 -1.59
N VAL A 269 17.19 19.62 -1.88
CA VAL A 269 16.13 19.30 -0.92
C VAL A 269 16.29 17.89 -0.37
N PHE A 270 16.67 16.90 -1.18
CA PHE A 270 16.76 15.52 -0.68
C PHE A 270 18.12 15.16 -0.07
N ALA A 271 19.21 15.83 -0.45
CA ALA A 271 20.58 15.44 -0.08
C ALA A 271 21.41 16.60 0.52
N ASN A 272 20.76 17.63 1.06
CA ASN A 272 21.44 18.81 1.55
C ASN A 272 22.02 18.59 2.95
N HIS A 273 23.33 18.34 3.00
CA HIS A 273 24.10 18.15 4.22
C HIS A 273 25.16 19.24 4.34
N ASN A 274 24.75 20.42 4.81
CA ASN A 274 25.71 21.48 5.11
C ASN A 274 26.36 21.25 6.48
N ASN A 275 27.69 21.18 6.52
CA ASN A 275 28.47 21.02 7.75
C ASN A 275 28.10 22.06 8.82
N LYS A 276 27.76 23.29 8.41
CA LYS A 276 27.31 24.36 9.32
C LYS A 276 26.06 23.95 10.11
N GLU A 277 25.08 23.32 9.46
CA GLU A 277 23.83 22.90 10.12
C GLU A 277 24.03 21.68 11.02
N ILE A 278 24.97 20.80 10.67
CA ILE A 278 25.34 19.64 11.50
C ILE A 278 25.98 20.12 12.81
N GLU A 279 26.93 21.06 12.74
CA GLU A 279 27.58 21.63 13.93
C GLU A 279 26.59 22.44 14.78
N LYS A 280 25.70 23.21 14.14
CA LYS A 280 24.60 23.88 14.83
C LYS A 280 23.74 22.89 15.61
N TYR A 281 23.30 21.79 14.98
CA TYR A 281 22.53 20.75 15.64
C TYR A 281 23.28 20.15 16.85
N LYS A 282 24.58 19.82 16.71
CA LYS A 282 25.39 19.28 17.80
C LYS A 282 25.50 20.24 18.99
N SER A 283 25.59 21.54 18.73
CA SER A 283 25.70 22.56 19.79
C SER A 283 24.37 22.77 20.53
N GLU A 284 23.26 22.84 19.80
CA GLU A 284 21.95 23.20 20.37
C GLU A 284 21.21 22.02 21.00
N ILE A 285 21.47 20.78 20.55
CA ILE A 285 20.76 19.59 21.05
C ILE A 285 20.96 19.36 22.55
N ASN A 286 22.13 19.71 23.08
CA ASN A 286 22.48 19.57 24.50
C ASN A 286 21.79 20.62 25.37
N ASN A 287 21.41 21.76 24.80
CA ASN A 287 20.70 22.84 25.52
C ASN A 287 19.22 22.50 25.75
N ILE A 288 18.68 21.50 25.03
CA ILE A 288 17.28 21.08 25.17
C ILE A 288 17.16 20.08 26.33
N ASN A 289 16.88 20.60 27.53
CA ASN A 289 16.64 19.79 28.72
C ASN A 289 15.28 20.11 29.36
N ASP A 290 14.22 19.46 28.87
CA ASP A 290 12.88 19.51 29.48
C ASP A 290 12.60 18.24 30.30
N LYS A 291 11.89 18.40 31.43
CA LYS A 291 11.44 17.27 32.27
C LYS A 291 10.38 16.40 31.57
N ASN A 292 9.52 17.00 30.74
CA ASN A 292 8.52 16.25 29.98
C ASN A 292 9.15 15.62 28.72
N TYR A 293 9.12 14.29 28.65
CA TYR A 293 9.71 13.52 27.54
C TYR A 293 9.15 13.92 26.17
N ILE A 294 7.84 14.13 26.05
CA ILE A 294 7.18 14.44 24.77
C ILE A 294 7.62 15.82 24.29
N VAL A 295 7.60 16.82 25.19
CA VAL A 295 8.03 18.20 24.88
C VAL A 295 9.51 18.22 24.50
N LYS A 296 10.36 17.50 25.24
CA LYS A 296 11.78 17.35 24.92
C LYS A 296 11.97 16.77 23.52
N LYS A 297 11.31 15.65 23.22
CA LYS A 297 11.39 15.00 21.91
C LYS A 297 10.92 15.90 20.79
N TRP A 298 9.79 16.59 20.98
CA TRP A 298 9.28 17.55 20.02
C TRP A 298 10.29 18.65 19.68
N LYS A 299 10.90 19.28 20.70
CA LYS A 299 11.91 20.32 20.49
C LYS A 299 13.15 19.76 19.77
N GLN A 300 13.62 18.58 20.17
CA GLN A 300 14.75 17.90 19.51
C GLN A 300 14.44 17.56 18.03
N GLY A 301 13.26 17.01 17.75
CA GLY A 301 12.84 16.68 16.39
C GLY A 301 12.58 17.91 15.53
N LYS A 302 12.08 19.00 16.12
CA LYS A 302 11.94 20.29 15.43
C LYS A 302 13.30 20.85 15.03
N LEU A 303 14.25 20.90 15.97
CA LEU A 303 15.63 21.30 15.68
C LEU A 303 16.24 20.43 14.58
N LEU A 304 16.06 19.10 14.65
CA LEU A 304 16.53 18.17 13.62
C LEU A 304 15.91 18.48 12.25
N SER A 305 14.60 18.72 12.20
CA SER A 305 13.91 19.02 10.94
C SER A 305 14.36 20.36 10.35
N ASP A 306 14.56 21.36 11.19
CA ASP A 306 15.00 22.70 10.79
C ASP A 306 16.44 22.66 10.25
N CYS A 307 17.36 21.95 10.91
CA CYS A 307 18.74 21.79 10.43
C CYS A 307 18.85 20.96 9.13
N ASN A 308 17.93 20.03 8.89
CA ASN A 308 17.87 19.29 7.61
C ASN A 308 17.09 20.06 6.52
N ASN A 309 16.44 21.18 6.83
CA ASN A 309 15.71 22.00 5.85
C ASN A 309 15.84 23.51 6.19
N PRO A 310 17.06 24.07 6.12
CA PRO A 310 17.34 25.43 6.59
C PRO A 310 16.55 26.50 5.83
N GLU A 311 16.35 26.30 4.51
CA GLU A 311 15.61 27.21 3.63
C GLU A 311 14.08 27.14 3.79
N LYS A 312 13.60 26.18 4.60
CA LYS A 312 12.18 25.89 4.86
C LYS A 312 11.41 25.60 3.57
N TYR A 313 11.92 24.69 2.74
CA TYR A 313 11.17 24.17 1.61
C TYR A 313 9.88 23.50 2.08
N MET A 314 8.82 23.64 1.29
CA MET A 314 7.55 22.97 1.56
C MET A 314 7.69 21.48 1.21
N LEU A 315 7.72 20.62 2.22
CA LEU A 315 7.89 19.18 2.06
C LEU A 315 6.64 18.43 2.48
N VAL A 316 6.23 17.49 1.64
CA VAL A 316 5.28 16.45 2.02
C VAL A 316 6.05 15.37 2.75
N ARG A 317 5.75 15.19 4.03
CA ARG A 317 6.47 14.27 4.91
C ARG A 317 6.07 12.83 4.59
N THR A 318 6.96 11.88 4.88
CA THR A 318 6.66 10.47 4.61
C THR A 318 5.57 9.95 5.53
N GLY A 319 4.69 9.11 4.99
CA GLY A 319 3.52 8.56 5.67
C GLY A 319 2.23 9.24 5.24
N VAL A 320 2.31 10.42 4.62
CA VAL A 320 1.14 11.14 4.09
C VAL A 320 0.51 10.38 2.92
N GLN A 321 1.30 9.80 2.02
CA GLN A 321 0.73 9.03 0.89
C GLN A 321 0.05 7.75 1.39
N ALA A 322 0.66 7.06 2.36
CA ALA A 322 0.06 5.89 2.99
C ALA A 322 -1.25 6.23 3.72
N GLY A 323 -1.31 7.34 4.47
CA GLY A 323 -2.56 7.81 5.09
C GLY A 323 -3.61 8.21 4.06
N ALA A 324 -3.20 8.93 3.00
CA ALA A 324 -4.08 9.33 1.91
C ALA A 324 -4.66 8.13 1.15
N TYR A 325 -3.92 7.03 1.04
CA TYR A 325 -4.45 5.76 0.53
C TYR A 325 -5.63 5.27 1.36
N PHE A 326 -5.48 5.18 2.69
CA PHE A 326 -6.56 4.71 3.56
C PHE A 326 -7.79 5.61 3.47
N PHE A 327 -7.59 6.93 3.40
CA PHE A 327 -8.68 7.85 3.16
C PHE A 327 -9.36 7.62 1.81
N ALA A 328 -8.60 7.64 0.71
CA ALA A 328 -9.16 7.58 -0.64
C ALA A 328 -9.81 6.23 -0.95
N TRP A 329 -9.22 5.12 -0.50
CA TRP A 329 -9.80 3.79 -0.65
C TRP A 329 -11.16 3.68 0.05
N ASN A 330 -11.24 4.14 1.31
CA ASN A 330 -12.50 4.12 2.05
C ASN A 330 -13.51 5.14 1.49
N LEU A 331 -13.07 6.26 0.91
CA LEU A 331 -13.96 7.20 0.23
C LEU A 331 -14.61 6.56 -1.00
N VAL A 332 -13.81 5.92 -1.87
CA VAL A 332 -14.33 5.18 -3.02
C VAL A 332 -15.28 4.09 -2.55
N ARG A 333 -14.90 3.35 -1.51
CA ARG A 333 -15.76 2.31 -0.93
C ARG A 333 -17.07 2.88 -0.41
N PHE A 334 -17.04 3.97 0.35
CA PHE A 334 -18.22 4.62 0.92
C PHE A 334 -19.22 5.03 -0.16
N ILE A 335 -18.74 5.65 -1.25
CA ILE A 335 -19.59 6.07 -2.37
C ILE A 335 -20.26 4.87 -3.03
N LEU A 336 -19.51 3.79 -3.27
CA LEU A 336 -20.04 2.59 -3.93
C LEU A 336 -20.99 1.80 -3.03
N GLU A 337 -20.71 1.75 -1.73
CA GLU A 337 -21.51 1.04 -0.73
C GLU A 337 -22.95 1.57 -0.66
N LEU A 338 -23.17 2.86 -0.97
CA LEU A 338 -24.52 3.45 -1.05
C LEU A 338 -25.41 2.76 -2.09
N GLY A 339 -24.81 2.35 -3.22
CA GLY A 339 -25.50 1.73 -4.36
C GLY A 339 -25.40 0.21 -4.41
N ARG A 340 -24.72 -0.43 -3.45
CA ARG A 340 -24.60 -1.90 -3.38
C ARG A 340 -25.85 -2.55 -2.77
N PRO A 341 -26.14 -3.81 -3.14
CA PRO A 341 -27.18 -4.59 -2.48
C PRO A 341 -26.75 -4.98 -1.06
N ASP A 342 -27.72 -5.21 -0.19
CA ASP A 342 -27.51 -5.37 1.24
C ASP A 342 -26.69 -6.62 1.62
N ASP A 343 -26.72 -7.65 0.78
CA ASP A 343 -25.95 -8.89 0.90
C ASP A 343 -24.48 -8.75 0.46
N HIS A 344 -24.12 -7.69 -0.28
CA HIS A 344 -22.76 -7.45 -0.77
C HIS A 344 -22.05 -6.29 -0.04
N LEU A 345 -22.66 -5.83 1.06
CA LEU A 345 -22.10 -4.83 1.95
C LEU A 345 -20.87 -5.37 2.71
N PHE A 346 -20.01 -4.46 3.17
CA PHE A 346 -18.90 -4.77 4.07
C PHE A 346 -19.40 -5.41 5.36
N LEU A 347 -20.54 -4.95 5.89
CA LEU A 347 -21.35 -5.71 6.84
C LEU A 347 -22.69 -6.06 6.21
N MET A 348 -22.82 -7.34 5.85
CA MET A 348 -24.03 -7.88 5.23
C MET A 348 -25.28 -7.54 6.04
N TYR A 349 -26.32 -7.09 5.34
CA TYR A 349 -27.65 -6.74 5.87
C TYR A 349 -27.68 -5.62 6.91
N ARG A 350 -26.58 -4.87 7.10
CA ARG A 350 -26.47 -3.79 8.09
C ARG A 350 -25.85 -2.55 7.46
N LYS A 351 -26.59 -1.91 6.56
CA LYS A 351 -26.10 -0.78 5.74
C LYS A 351 -25.63 0.42 6.56
N GLU A 352 -26.37 0.83 7.59
CA GLU A 352 -25.95 1.95 8.41
C GLU A 352 -24.64 1.64 9.14
N LEU A 353 -24.52 0.44 9.70
CA LEU A 353 -23.33 0.01 10.43
C LEU A 353 -22.13 -0.10 9.47
N SER A 354 -22.34 -0.68 8.28
CA SER A 354 -21.35 -0.77 7.22
C SER A 354 -20.78 0.62 6.86
N LEU A 355 -21.67 1.57 6.56
CA LEU A 355 -21.30 2.94 6.20
C LEU A 355 -20.60 3.68 7.35
N VAL A 356 -21.03 3.49 8.60
CA VAL A 356 -20.39 4.08 9.78
C VAL A 356 -18.96 3.55 9.95
N ILE A 357 -18.74 2.23 9.83
CA ILE A 357 -17.41 1.65 9.94
C ILE A 357 -16.48 2.17 8.83
N ILE A 358 -16.96 2.22 7.58
CA ILE A 358 -16.20 2.74 6.46
C ILE A 358 -15.91 4.24 6.63
N GLY A 359 -16.86 5.01 7.16
CA GLY A 359 -16.66 6.43 7.48
C GLY A 359 -15.62 6.66 8.57
N LEU A 360 -15.63 5.85 9.63
CA LEU A 360 -14.64 5.89 10.71
C LEU A 360 -13.24 5.49 10.22
N SER A 361 -13.13 4.44 9.40
CA SER A 361 -11.84 4.04 8.82
C SER A 361 -11.30 5.09 7.85
N MET A 362 -12.17 5.76 7.08
CA MET A 362 -11.81 6.91 6.25
C MET A 362 -11.24 8.06 7.10
N ALA A 363 -11.93 8.44 8.17
CA ALA A 363 -11.46 9.48 9.10
C ALA A 363 -10.13 9.11 9.76
N ALA A 364 -9.96 7.85 10.15
CA ALA A 364 -8.69 7.34 10.68
C ALA A 364 -7.54 7.48 9.67
N GLY A 365 -7.79 7.18 8.38
CA GLY A 365 -6.81 7.40 7.31
C GLY A 365 -6.37 8.86 7.18
N LEU A 366 -7.33 9.80 7.26
CA LEU A 366 -7.05 11.24 7.24
C LEU A 366 -6.23 11.66 8.47
N ILE A 367 -6.59 11.18 9.67
CA ILE A 367 -5.85 11.45 10.90
C ILE A 367 -4.41 10.95 10.76
N VAL A 368 -4.18 9.75 10.24
CA VAL A 368 -2.83 9.22 9.99
C VAL A 368 -2.05 10.14 9.05
N ALA A 369 -2.66 10.63 7.96
CA ALA A 369 -2.00 11.55 7.04
C ALA A 369 -1.64 12.89 7.73
N LEU A 370 -2.54 13.45 8.54
CA LEU A 370 -2.29 14.69 9.29
C LEU A 370 -1.20 14.51 10.35
N LEU A 371 -1.24 13.41 11.11
CA LEU A 371 -0.21 13.09 12.08
C LEU A 371 1.15 12.86 11.40
N ALA A 372 1.18 12.18 10.26
CA ALA A 372 2.39 11.98 9.47
C ALA A 372 2.98 13.30 8.94
N GLN A 373 2.13 14.27 8.61
CA GLN A 373 2.58 15.58 8.14
C GLN A 373 3.05 16.49 9.28
N PHE A 374 2.35 16.53 10.41
CA PHE A 374 2.50 17.60 11.41
C PHE A 374 3.02 17.16 12.78
N VAL A 375 2.96 15.86 13.13
CA VAL A 375 3.24 15.39 14.50
C VAL A 375 4.38 14.38 14.52
N ILE A 376 4.25 13.29 13.77
CA ILE A 376 5.20 12.17 13.71
C ILE A 376 6.63 12.64 13.37
N PRO A 377 6.86 13.60 12.46
CA PRO A 377 8.20 14.06 12.14
C PRO A 377 8.96 14.62 13.36
N TYR A 378 8.26 15.25 14.29
CA TYR A 378 8.89 15.89 15.45
C TYR A 378 9.11 14.92 16.62
N LEU A 379 8.42 13.78 16.65
CA LEU A 379 8.51 12.82 17.74
C LEU A 379 9.43 11.64 17.43
N PHE A 380 9.47 11.20 16.17
CA PHE A 380 10.07 9.90 15.81
C PHE A 380 11.22 9.98 14.80
N ARG A 381 11.53 11.15 14.24
CA ARG A 381 12.67 11.28 13.30
C ARG A 381 14.00 11.20 14.03
N THR A 382 14.98 10.60 13.38
CA THR A 382 16.33 10.39 13.90
C THR A 382 17.38 10.69 12.84
N THR A 383 18.56 11.14 13.26
CA THR A 383 19.71 11.38 12.36
C THR A 383 20.13 10.11 11.62
N GLY A 384 20.65 10.27 10.40
CA GLY A 384 21.18 9.17 9.60
C GLY A 384 20.13 8.19 9.10
N PHE A 385 18.88 8.63 8.96
CA PHE A 385 17.79 7.87 8.33
C PHE A 385 17.24 8.62 7.12
N ILE A 386 16.77 7.86 6.13
CA ILE A 386 16.06 8.37 4.96
C ILE A 386 14.57 8.46 5.29
N TYR A 387 14.04 9.67 5.12
CA TYR A 387 12.62 10.00 5.27
C TYR A 387 12.13 10.72 3.99
N GLU A 388 11.56 11.92 4.12
CA GLU A 388 11.23 12.77 2.98
C GLU A 388 12.48 13.33 2.29
N GLN A 389 13.59 13.36 3.02
CA GLN A 389 14.94 13.67 2.59
C GLN A 389 15.90 12.74 3.35
N GLU A 390 17.15 12.65 2.91
CA GLU A 390 18.19 12.01 3.68
C GLU A 390 18.54 12.92 4.86
N TYR A 391 18.51 12.39 6.10
CA TYR A 391 18.89 13.17 7.27
C TYR A 391 20.37 12.95 7.58
N PHE A 392 21.10 14.00 7.93
CA PHE A 392 22.54 13.93 8.16
C PHE A 392 22.91 12.87 9.21
N TYR A 393 24.10 12.29 9.05
CA TYR A 393 24.68 11.37 10.02
C TYR A 393 25.46 12.13 11.09
N LEU A 394 25.39 11.65 12.31
CA LEU A 394 26.32 12.05 13.36
C LEU A 394 27.40 10.97 13.45
N GLU A 395 28.66 11.36 13.27
CA GLU A 395 29.77 10.48 13.58
C GLU A 395 29.78 10.25 15.10
N ASP A 396 29.40 9.04 15.51
CA ASP A 396 29.62 8.59 16.88
C ASP A 396 31.13 8.45 17.09
N ASN A 397 31.75 9.43 17.77
CA ASN A 397 33.14 9.32 18.26
C ASN A 397 33.41 8.02 19.06
N ASN A 398 32.36 7.38 19.59
CA ASN A 398 32.44 6.10 20.31
C ASN A 398 32.50 4.86 19.41
N LYS A 399 31.97 4.89 18.18
CA LYS A 399 32.01 3.73 17.28
C LYS A 399 33.38 3.57 16.62
N THR A 400 34.07 4.67 16.32
CA THR A 400 35.45 4.65 15.82
C THR A 400 36.37 4.04 16.89
N LYS A 401 36.29 4.51 18.14
CA LYS A 401 37.03 3.92 19.28
C LYS A 401 36.74 2.43 19.51
N ASN A 402 35.49 1.98 19.38
CA ASN A 402 35.14 0.57 19.56
C ASN A 402 35.57 -0.30 18.37
N LYS A 403 35.50 0.21 17.13
CA LYS A 403 36.06 -0.48 15.95
C LYS A 403 37.57 -0.62 16.07
N ASP A 404 38.26 0.43 16.48
CA ASP A 404 39.71 0.43 16.64
C ASP A 404 40.13 -0.54 17.76
N LYS A 405 39.43 -0.54 18.91
CA LYS A 405 39.65 -1.54 19.97
C LYS A 405 39.41 -2.99 19.50
N LEU A 406 38.34 -3.23 18.75
CA LEU A 406 38.03 -4.57 18.22
C LEU A 406 39.09 -5.04 17.22
N VAL A 407 39.52 -4.17 16.30
CA VAL A 407 40.57 -4.46 15.32
C VAL A 407 41.91 -4.74 16.02
N ILE A 408 42.30 -3.92 16.99
CA ILE A 408 43.52 -4.12 17.79
C ILE A 408 43.49 -5.48 18.50
N SER A 409 42.38 -5.83 19.17
CA SER A 409 42.25 -7.13 19.85
C SER A 409 42.33 -8.34 18.90
N LYS A 410 41.88 -8.18 17.66
CA LYS A 410 41.87 -9.26 16.65
C LYS A 410 43.27 -9.47 16.08
N ILE A 411 44.04 -8.39 15.91
CA ILE A 411 45.44 -8.42 15.48
C ILE A 411 46.31 -9.07 16.56
N GLU A 412 46.14 -8.72 17.84
CA GLU A 412 46.87 -9.34 18.96
C GLU A 412 46.61 -10.85 19.06
N LYS A 413 45.34 -11.28 18.96
CA LYS A 413 44.99 -12.71 18.96
C LYS A 413 45.61 -13.48 17.80
N ASN A 414 45.72 -12.86 16.63
CA ASN A 414 46.35 -13.49 15.47
C ASN A 414 47.88 -13.61 15.63
N LYS A 415 48.55 -12.59 16.17
CA LYS A 415 49.99 -12.65 16.49
C LYS A 415 50.32 -13.77 17.50
N ILE A 416 49.55 -13.88 18.59
CA ILE A 416 49.72 -14.96 19.58
C ILE A 416 49.51 -16.33 18.94
N LYS A 417 48.56 -16.45 18.00
CA LYS A 417 48.29 -17.70 17.28
C LYS A 417 49.45 -18.06 16.33
N GLU A 418 50.02 -17.09 15.64
CA GLU A 418 51.20 -17.27 14.78
C GLU A 418 52.45 -17.66 15.58
N GLU A 419 52.69 -17.04 16.73
CA GLU A 419 53.80 -17.41 17.62
C GLU A 419 53.66 -18.85 18.11
N LYS A 420 52.46 -19.26 18.55
CA LYS A 420 52.20 -20.66 18.95
C LYS A 420 52.39 -21.65 17.79
N ILE A 421 52.09 -21.25 16.56
CA ILE A 421 52.31 -22.08 15.37
C ILE A 421 53.81 -22.20 15.07
N LYS A 422 54.56 -21.09 15.11
CA LYS A 422 56.03 -21.09 14.94
C LYS A 422 56.73 -21.90 16.02
N GLU A 423 56.29 -21.80 17.26
CA GLU A 423 56.85 -22.57 18.38
C GLU A 423 56.59 -24.08 18.21
N LYS A 424 55.39 -24.47 17.75
CA LYS A 424 55.06 -25.85 17.40
C LYS A 424 55.86 -26.36 16.19
N LEU A 425 56.10 -25.51 15.20
CA LEU A 425 56.90 -25.85 14.02
C LEU A 425 58.36 -26.08 14.40
N ASN A 426 58.93 -25.20 15.22
CA ASN A 426 60.31 -25.31 15.72
C ASN A 426 60.49 -26.54 16.62
N LYS A 427 59.51 -26.87 17.47
CA LYS A 427 59.49 -28.12 18.26
C LYS A 427 59.42 -29.38 17.40
N LYS A 428 58.85 -29.32 16.19
CA LYS A 428 58.84 -30.43 15.22
C LYS A 428 60.11 -30.52 14.40
N LEU A 429 60.71 -29.38 14.06
CA LEU A 429 61.94 -29.30 13.27
C LEU A 429 63.20 -29.63 14.09
N GLY A 430 63.23 -29.31 15.39
CA GLY A 430 64.32 -29.71 16.31
C GLY A 430 64.24 -31.15 16.84
N LYS A 431 63.32 -31.96 16.31
CA LYS A 431 63.18 -33.41 16.61
C LYS A 431 63.58 -34.31 15.42
N LYS A 432 64.16 -33.72 14.37
CA LYS A 432 64.98 -34.39 13.37
C LYS A 432 66.43 -34.00 13.61
#